data_AF-A0A2N8TB19-F1
#
_entry.id   AF-A0A2N8TB19-F1
#
_cell.length_a   1.000
_cell.length_b   1.000
_cell.length_c   1.000
_cell.angle_alpha   90.00
_cell.angle_beta   90.00
_cell.angle_gamma   90.00
#
_symmetry.space_group_name_H-M   'P 1'
#
loop_
_entity.id
_entity.type
_entity.pdbx_description
1 polymer ?
#
loop_
_entity_poly.entity_id
_entity_poly.type
_entity_poly.pdbx_seq_one_letter_code
_entity_poly.pdbx_strand_id
1 'polypeptide(L)'
;MFDDLDTTPELHDLLRFTLTCMGLGIPPERVMGDLRSGLEELRQQGSLSFQDMARIRARVDKRPDDEHEDEEWVRGYTAGYKAALAGAVQRLLEARDITVPKEVSRPLHLCPDPDTLTLWFDRSLTATTAEDLFADA
;
A
#
# COMPACT_ATOMS: atom_id res chain seq x y z
N MET A 1 -2.50 -18.18 -13.87
CA MET A 1 -2.82 -16.72 -13.91
C MET A 1 -2.11 -15.93 -12.81
N PHE A 2 -1.22 -16.53 -12.01
CA PHE A 2 -0.44 -15.85 -10.96
C PHE A 2 0.96 -16.49 -10.77
N ASP A 3 1.50 -17.18 -11.79
CA ASP A 3 2.62 -18.13 -11.68
C ASP A 3 3.97 -17.54 -11.21
N ASP A 4 4.07 -16.22 -11.04
CA ASP A 4 5.30 -15.51 -10.63
C ASP A 4 5.08 -14.64 -9.37
N LEU A 5 3.98 -14.86 -8.65
CA LEU A 5 3.75 -14.25 -7.34
C LEU A 5 4.22 -15.24 -6.26
N ASP A 6 4.90 -14.74 -5.23
CA ASP A 6 5.18 -15.54 -4.04
C ASP A 6 3.86 -15.73 -3.27
N THR A 7 3.08 -16.73 -3.69
CA THR A 7 1.69 -16.88 -3.24
C THR A 7 1.65 -17.45 -1.84
N THR A 8 1.28 -16.62 -0.88
CA THR A 8 0.98 -17.05 0.49
C THR A 8 -0.39 -17.75 0.55
N PRO A 9 -0.59 -18.70 1.49
CA PRO A 9 -1.89 -19.35 1.71
C PRO A 9 -3.02 -18.33 1.92
N GLU A 10 -2.73 -17.24 2.63
CA GLU A 10 -3.68 -16.17 2.95
C GLU A 10 -4.12 -15.41 1.69
N LEU A 11 -3.18 -15.12 0.77
CA LEU A 11 -3.51 -14.55 -0.53
C LEU A 11 -4.42 -15.49 -1.35
N HIS A 12 -4.11 -16.78 -1.34
CA HIS A 12 -4.91 -17.76 -2.07
C HIS A 12 -6.34 -17.89 -1.50
N ASP A 13 -6.48 -17.83 -0.17
CA ASP A 13 -7.78 -17.85 0.49
C ASP A 13 -8.60 -16.60 0.16
N LEU A 14 -7.98 -15.41 0.16
CA LEU A 14 -8.62 -14.16 -0.25
C LEU A 14 -9.11 -14.21 -1.71
N LEU A 15 -8.27 -14.71 -2.62
CA LEU A 15 -8.63 -14.86 -4.04
C LEU A 15 -9.76 -15.88 -4.22
N ARG A 16 -9.70 -17.01 -3.52
CA ARG A 16 -10.77 -18.03 -3.57
C ARG A 16 -12.08 -17.47 -3.05
N PHE A 17 -12.06 -16.75 -1.93
CA PHE A 17 -13.24 -16.09 -1.38
C PHE A 17 -13.86 -15.13 -2.40
N THR A 18 -13.04 -14.25 -2.98
CA THR A 18 -13.45 -13.28 -4.01
C THR A 18 -14.12 -13.97 -5.21
N LEU A 19 -13.48 -15.01 -5.76
CA LEU A 19 -14.03 -15.78 -6.88
C LEU A 19 -15.34 -16.49 -6.51
N THR A 20 -15.45 -17.01 -5.29
CA THR A 20 -16.66 -17.67 -4.78
C THR A 20 -17.83 -16.68 -4.69
N CYS A 21 -17.60 -15.48 -4.15
CA CYS A 21 -18.61 -14.43 -4.08
C CYS A 21 -19.15 -14.06 -5.47
N MET A 22 -18.27 -13.90 -6.46
CA MET A 22 -18.68 -13.63 -7.84
C MET A 22 -19.45 -14.81 -8.46
N GLY A 23 -19.02 -16.04 -8.20
CA GLY A 23 -19.72 -17.26 -8.65
C GLY A 23 -21.13 -17.42 -8.04
N LEU A 24 -21.36 -16.84 -6.86
CA LEU A 24 -22.67 -16.77 -6.21
C LEU A 24 -23.53 -15.58 -6.68
N GLY A 25 -23.06 -14.81 -7.66
CA GLY A 25 -23.79 -13.69 -8.26
C GLY A 25 -23.67 -12.36 -7.52
N ILE A 26 -22.73 -12.22 -6.58
CA ILE A 26 -22.42 -10.92 -5.97
C ILE A 26 -21.72 -10.06 -7.03
N PRO A 27 -22.20 -8.83 -7.28
CA PRO A 27 -21.66 -8.00 -8.35
C PRO A 27 -20.19 -7.62 -8.08
N PRO A 28 -19.33 -7.61 -9.13
CA PRO A 28 -17.91 -7.32 -8.98
C PRO A 28 -17.64 -6.02 -8.23
N GLU A 29 -18.35 -4.94 -8.51
CA GLU A 29 -18.17 -3.63 -7.85
C GLU A 29 -18.28 -3.68 -6.33
N ARG A 30 -19.01 -4.66 -5.76
CA ARG A 30 -19.05 -4.90 -4.31
C ARG A 30 -17.88 -5.74 -3.84
N VAL A 31 -17.58 -6.85 -4.53
CA VAL A 31 -16.52 -7.78 -4.14
C VAL A 31 -15.12 -7.17 -4.29
N MET A 32 -14.92 -6.32 -5.30
CA MET A 32 -13.62 -5.70 -5.58
C MET A 32 -13.20 -4.72 -4.49
N GLY A 33 -14.14 -4.13 -3.73
CA GLY A 33 -13.82 -3.35 -2.54
C GLY A 33 -13.13 -4.22 -1.48
N ASP A 34 -13.77 -5.34 -1.15
CA ASP A 34 -13.29 -6.29 -0.15
C ASP A 34 -11.94 -6.91 -0.56
N LEU A 35 -11.75 -7.24 -1.85
CA LEU A 35 -10.46 -7.72 -2.35
C LEU A 35 -9.35 -6.68 -2.13
N ARG A 36 -9.59 -5.41 -2.47
CA ARG A 36 -8.58 -4.36 -2.28
C ARG A 36 -8.23 -4.17 -0.82
N SER A 37 -9.23 -4.17 0.06
CA SER A 37 -9.02 -4.09 1.51
C SER A 37 -8.24 -5.29 2.03
N GLY A 38 -8.62 -6.50 1.64
CA GLY A 38 -7.91 -7.72 2.04
C GLY A 38 -6.46 -7.74 1.57
N LEU A 39 -6.17 -7.26 0.36
CA LEU A 39 -4.79 -7.15 -0.14
C LEU A 39 -3.95 -6.20 0.73
N GLU A 40 -4.53 -5.08 1.15
CA GLU A 40 -3.87 -4.12 2.05
C GLU A 40 -3.67 -4.70 3.45
N GLU A 41 -4.63 -5.46 3.98
CA GLU A 41 -4.50 -6.17 5.25
C GLU A 41 -3.36 -7.20 5.21
N LEU A 42 -3.28 -8.02 4.16
CA LEU A 42 -2.19 -8.98 3.97
C LEU A 42 -0.84 -8.27 3.88
N ARG A 43 -0.79 -7.10 3.24
CA ARG A 43 0.42 -6.28 3.20
C ARG A 43 0.84 -5.81 4.58
N GLN A 44 -0.08 -5.25 5.36
CA GLN A 44 0.19 -4.76 6.72
C GLN A 44 0.65 -5.87 7.66
N GLN A 45 0.18 -7.11 7.45
CA GLN A 45 0.60 -8.29 8.21
C GLN A 45 1.95 -8.87 7.76
N GLY A 46 2.51 -8.39 6.64
CA GLY A 46 3.73 -8.93 6.04
C GLY A 46 3.52 -10.22 5.24
N SER A 47 2.27 -10.67 5.06
CA SER A 47 1.91 -11.85 4.26
C SER A 47 1.84 -11.56 2.76
N LEU A 48 2.00 -10.29 2.35
CA LEU A 48 2.06 -9.88 0.96
C LEU A 48 3.02 -8.70 0.82
N SER A 49 3.98 -8.77 -0.10
CA SER A 49 4.86 -7.63 -0.36
C SER A 49 4.08 -6.48 -1.00
N PHE A 50 4.49 -5.22 -0.77
CA PHE A 50 3.88 -4.08 -1.46
C PHE A 50 3.97 -4.22 -2.99
N GLN A 51 5.10 -4.74 -3.49
CA GLN A 51 5.34 -4.94 -4.93
C GLN A 51 4.34 -5.92 -5.54
N ASP A 52 4.08 -7.04 -4.87
CA ASP A 52 3.13 -8.05 -5.34
C ASP A 52 1.69 -7.57 -5.22
N MET A 53 1.35 -6.88 -4.13
CA MET A 53 0.08 -6.17 -4.01
C MET A 53 -0.14 -5.21 -5.19
N ALA A 54 0.86 -4.38 -5.52
CA ALA A 54 0.77 -3.42 -6.62
C ALA A 54 0.56 -4.12 -7.97
N ARG A 55 1.24 -5.24 -8.23
CA ARG A 55 1.05 -6.04 -9.45
C ARG A 55 -0.34 -6.66 -9.52
N ILE A 56 -0.85 -7.19 -8.40
CA ILE A 56 -2.22 -7.73 -8.34
C ILE A 56 -3.22 -6.62 -8.64
N ARG A 57 -3.06 -5.46 -7.96
CA ARG A 57 -3.88 -4.27 -8.17
C ARG A 57 -3.85 -3.80 -9.64
N ALA A 58 -2.71 -3.82 -10.30
CA ALA A 58 -2.57 -3.43 -11.70
C ALA A 58 -3.47 -4.27 -12.62
N ARG A 59 -3.62 -5.57 -12.35
CA ARG A 59 -4.49 -6.48 -13.12
C ARG A 59 -5.95 -6.36 -12.72
N VAL A 60 -6.20 -6.18 -11.42
CA VAL A 60 -7.53 -6.12 -10.82
C VAL A 60 -8.26 -4.82 -11.15
N ASP A 61 -7.55 -3.69 -11.14
CA ASP A 61 -8.12 -2.37 -11.39
C ASP A 61 -8.16 -2.02 -12.88
N LYS A 62 -7.54 -2.84 -13.74
CA LYS A 62 -7.48 -2.62 -15.19
C LYS A 62 -8.87 -2.65 -15.80
N ARG A 63 -9.27 -1.54 -16.40
CA ARG A 63 -10.48 -1.46 -17.21
C ARG A 63 -10.21 -1.92 -18.63
N PRO A 64 -11.24 -2.37 -19.37
CA PRO A 64 -11.09 -2.81 -20.76
C PRO A 64 -10.54 -1.72 -21.69
N ASP A 65 -10.78 -0.45 -21.35
CA ASP A 65 -10.37 0.75 -22.09
C ASP A 65 -9.03 1.33 -21.62
N ASP A 66 -8.39 0.76 -20.59
CA ASP A 66 -7.10 1.24 -20.11
C ASP A 66 -5.98 0.80 -21.07
N GLU A 67 -5.34 1.78 -21.71
CA GLU A 67 -4.22 1.55 -22.64
C GLU A 67 -2.87 1.29 -21.94
N HIS A 68 -2.78 1.52 -20.62
CA HIS A 68 -1.51 1.43 -19.89
C HIS A 68 -1.06 -0.02 -19.66
N GLU A 69 0.25 -0.23 -19.74
CA GLU A 69 0.88 -1.48 -19.33
C GLU A 69 0.85 -1.63 -17.80
N ASP A 70 0.77 -2.88 -17.33
CA ASP A 70 0.70 -3.17 -15.89
C ASP A 70 1.89 -2.56 -15.13
N GLU A 71 3.08 -2.53 -15.74
CA GLU A 71 4.28 -1.92 -15.13
C GLU A 71 4.17 -0.40 -15.00
N GLU A 72 3.59 0.28 -15.97
CA GLU A 72 3.37 1.73 -15.90
C GLU A 72 2.38 2.07 -14.79
N TRP A 73 1.30 1.29 -14.70
CA TRP A 73 0.35 1.40 -13.62
C TRP A 73 1.01 1.18 -12.26
N VAL A 74 1.83 0.14 -12.12
CA VAL A 74 2.56 -0.15 -10.87
C VAL A 74 3.48 1.02 -10.49
N ARG A 75 4.20 1.62 -11.45
CA ARG A 75 5.04 2.80 -11.18
C ARG A 75 4.21 3.97 -10.67
N GLY A 76 3.10 4.28 -11.33
CA GLY A 76 2.20 5.36 -10.95
C GLY A 76 1.57 5.13 -9.57
N TYR A 77 1.07 3.93 -9.33
CA TYR A 77 0.50 3.52 -8.05
C TYR A 77 1.53 3.61 -6.92
N THR A 78 2.74 3.09 -7.14
CA THR A 78 3.84 3.17 -6.17
C THR A 78 4.19 4.62 -5.86
N ALA A 79 4.34 5.48 -6.87
CA ALA A 79 4.64 6.90 -6.67
C ALA A 79 3.55 7.61 -5.87
N GLY A 80 2.27 7.37 -6.22
CA GLY A 80 1.12 7.94 -5.52
C GLY A 80 1.02 7.47 -4.07
N TYR A 81 1.22 6.18 -3.82
CA TYR A 81 1.22 5.60 -2.48
C TYR A 81 2.29 6.22 -1.59
N LYS A 82 3.54 6.33 -2.10
CA LYS A 82 4.64 6.96 -1.37
C LYS A 82 4.38 8.43 -1.05
N ALA A 83 3.88 9.19 -2.03
CA ALA A 83 3.52 10.60 -1.82
C ALA A 83 2.40 10.76 -0.78
N ALA A 84 1.40 9.87 -0.81
CA ALA A 84 0.30 9.87 0.16
C ALA A 84 0.80 9.56 1.58
N LEU A 85 1.64 8.55 1.76
CA LEU A 85 2.22 8.22 3.07
C LEU A 85 3.12 9.33 3.60
N ALA A 86 4.00 9.89 2.77
CA ALA A 86 4.86 11.01 3.15
C ALA A 86 4.02 12.22 3.62
N GLY A 87 2.98 12.57 2.86
CA GLY A 87 2.05 13.63 3.24
C GLY A 87 1.28 13.31 4.52
N ALA A 88 0.86 12.06 4.72
CA ALA A 88 0.15 11.61 5.92
C ALA A 88 1.02 11.70 7.18
N VAL A 89 2.27 11.24 7.12
CA VAL A 89 3.25 11.38 8.21
C VAL A 89 3.44 12.83 8.59
N GLN A 90 3.67 13.70 7.60
CA GLN A 90 3.87 15.12 7.86
C GLN A 90 2.63 15.75 8.52
N ARG A 91 1.45 15.48 7.98
CA ARG A 91 0.18 16.01 8.50
C ARG A 91 -0.11 15.50 9.92
N LEU A 92 0.29 14.27 10.23
CA LEU A 92 0.13 13.67 11.56
C LEU A 92 1.09 14.31 12.57
N LEU A 93 2.35 14.54 12.23
CA LEU A 93 3.29 15.26 13.10
C LEU A 93 2.83 16.70 13.36
N GLU A 94 2.39 17.40 12.32
CA GLU A 94 1.82 18.75 12.45
C GLU A 94 0.59 18.76 13.37
N ALA A 95 -0.32 17.79 13.23
CA ALA A 95 -1.50 17.66 14.10
C ALA A 95 -1.16 17.33 15.57
N ARG A 96 0.07 16.87 15.83
CA ARG A 96 0.60 16.57 17.17
C ARG A 96 1.52 17.68 17.70
N ASP A 97 1.55 18.84 17.04
CA ASP A 97 2.41 19.99 17.35
C ASP A 97 3.92 19.66 17.33
N ILE A 98 4.32 18.62 16.58
CA ILE A 98 5.72 18.24 16.38
C ILE A 98 6.23 19.00 15.15
N THR A 99 7.18 19.91 15.35
CA THR A 99 7.78 20.67 14.25
C THR A 99 8.57 19.73 13.34
N VAL A 100 8.27 19.73 12.05
CA VAL A 100 8.99 18.95 11.04
C VAL A 100 10.04 19.83 10.36
N PRO A 101 11.32 19.76 10.75
CA PRO A 101 12.38 20.51 10.08
C PRO A 101 12.56 20.00 8.64
N LYS A 102 13.14 20.83 7.76
CA LYS A 102 13.35 20.48 6.33
C LYS A 102 14.25 19.26 6.18
N GLU A 103 15.14 19.07 7.14
CA GLU A 103 16.07 17.97 7.31
C GLU A 103 15.34 16.62 7.48
N VAL A 104 14.13 16.62 8.04
CA VAL A 104 13.25 15.44 8.20
C VAL A 104 12.29 15.32 7.02
N SER A 105 11.75 16.44 6.53
CA SER A 105 10.78 16.46 5.42
C SER A 105 11.36 15.94 4.09
N ARG A 106 12.64 16.23 3.80
CA ARG A 106 13.28 15.79 2.55
C ARG A 106 13.47 14.26 2.49
N PRO A 107 14.05 13.58 3.50
CA PRO A 107 14.12 12.11 3.54
C PRO A 107 12.76 11.43 3.37
N LEU A 108 11.71 11.99 3.99
CA LEU A 108 10.34 11.47 3.92
C LEU A 108 9.84 11.39 2.47
N HIS A 109 10.06 12.43 1.67
CA HIS A 109 9.62 12.48 0.27
C HIS A 109 10.54 11.74 -0.70
N LEU A 110 11.79 11.49 -0.31
CA LEU A 110 12.78 10.79 -1.15
C LEU A 110 12.89 9.30 -0.84
N CYS A 111 12.15 8.79 0.14
CA CYS A 111 12.22 7.39 0.52
C CYS A 111 11.87 6.49 -0.67
N PRO A 112 12.77 5.56 -1.07
CA PRO A 112 12.52 4.69 -2.20
C PRO A 112 11.50 3.60 -1.86
N ASP A 113 11.46 3.18 -0.59
CA ASP A 113 10.77 2.00 -0.10
C ASP A 113 9.42 2.33 0.58
N PRO A 114 8.29 1.83 0.04
CA PRO A 114 6.96 1.97 0.65
C PRO A 114 6.81 1.34 2.04
N ASP A 115 7.53 0.25 2.32
CA ASP A 115 7.41 -0.44 3.61
C ASP A 115 8.12 0.36 4.71
N THR A 116 9.30 0.91 4.43
CA THR A 116 9.95 1.92 5.28
C THR A 116 9.05 3.13 5.55
N LEU A 117 8.33 3.64 4.55
CA LEU A 117 7.37 4.74 4.76
C LEU A 117 6.19 4.35 5.65
N THR A 118 5.72 3.11 5.55
CA THR A 118 4.66 2.59 6.43
C THR A 118 5.16 2.54 7.88
N LEU A 119 6.38 2.06 8.09
CA LEU A 119 7.01 2.03 9.41
C LEU A 119 7.14 3.44 10.03
N TRP A 120 7.56 4.42 9.23
CA TRP A 120 7.63 5.81 9.69
C TRP A 120 6.24 6.38 10.00
N PHE A 121 5.20 5.99 9.25
CA PHE A 121 3.82 6.33 9.58
C PHE A 121 3.41 5.76 10.94
N ASP A 122 3.65 4.47 11.20
CA ASP A 122 3.30 3.87 12.49
C ASP A 122 4.05 4.53 13.65
N ARG A 123 5.33 4.83 13.47
CA ARG A 123 6.14 5.56 14.47
C ARG A 123 5.63 6.98 14.69
N SER A 124 5.13 7.65 13.66
CA SER A 124 4.59 9.00 13.78
C SER A 124 3.35 9.10 14.67
N LEU A 125 2.73 7.96 15.04
CA LEU A 125 1.64 7.92 16.02
C LEU A 125 2.13 8.10 17.47
N THR A 126 3.35 7.67 17.79
CA THR A 126 3.89 7.67 19.15
C THR A 126 5.14 8.53 19.32
N ALA A 127 5.78 8.94 18.22
CA ALA A 127 6.95 9.82 18.20
C ALA A 127 6.76 11.06 19.08
N THR A 128 7.79 11.45 19.82
CA THR A 128 7.78 12.69 20.62
C THR A 128 8.52 13.83 19.93
N THR A 129 9.45 13.47 19.05
CA THR A 129 10.22 14.36 18.19
C THR A 129 10.14 13.91 16.73
N ALA A 130 10.55 14.77 15.80
CA ALA A 130 10.56 14.43 14.38
C ALA A 130 11.67 13.41 14.05
N GLU A 131 12.75 13.42 14.82
CA GLU A 131 13.89 12.52 14.73
C GLU A 131 13.54 11.09 15.14
N ASP A 132 12.58 10.92 16.07
CA ASP A 132 12.11 9.60 16.52
C ASP A 132 11.54 8.75 15.36
N LEU A 133 11.11 9.37 14.26
CA LEU A 133 10.67 8.64 13.05
C LEU A 133 11.77 7.74 12.49
N PHE A 134 13.01 8.22 12.55
CA PHE A 134 14.17 7.58 11.96
C PHE A 134 14.96 6.73 12.96
N ALA A 135 14.59 6.71 14.24
CA ALA A 135 15.23 5.86 15.23
C ALA A 135 15.00 4.38 14.90
N ASP A 136 16.06 3.56 14.93
CA ASP A 136 16.08 2.14 14.51
C ASP A 136 15.74 1.92 13.03
N ALA A 137 16.54 2.50 12.13
CA ALA A 137 16.71 2.03 10.75
C ALA A 137 18.12 1.46 10.57
#